data_AF-A0A532V3W1-F1
#
_entry.id   AF-A0A532V3W1-F1
#
_cell.length_a   1.000
_cell.length_b   1.000
_cell.length_c   1.000
_cell.angle_alpha   90.00
_cell.angle_beta   90.00
_cell.angle_gamma   90.00
#
_symmetry.space_group_name_H-M   'P 1'
#
loop_
_entity.id
_entity.type
_entity.pdbx_description
1 polymer ?
#
loop_
_entity_poly.entity_id
_entity_poly.type
_entity_poly.pdbx_seq_one_letter_code
_entity_poly.pdbx_strand_id
1 'polypeptide(L)'
;MWIVRWILIIVLILALVGFLGLNQDELVDVDFLFWESPPIPLAYALFFAFACGMVVHLLMAIFRQLKLRSVINKQKRQIRRLQDELENLRNLSIDDELPASQTVGTNNNQLED
;
A
#
# COMPACT_ATOMS: atom_id res chain seq x y z
N MET A 1 -0.34 -23.29 -0.20
CA MET A 1 0.97 -23.97 -0.29
C MET A 1 1.76 -23.39 -1.46
N TRP A 2 2.98 -22.91 -1.23
CA TRP A 2 3.83 -22.32 -2.29
C TRP A 2 4.03 -23.28 -3.47
N ILE A 3 4.19 -24.58 -3.21
CA ILE A 3 4.35 -25.63 -4.22
C ILE A 3 3.16 -25.72 -5.19
N VAL A 4 1.93 -25.64 -4.68
CA VAL A 4 0.72 -25.74 -5.51
C VAL A 4 0.64 -24.57 -6.48
N ARG A 5 1.08 -23.38 -6.05
CA ARG A 5 1.12 -22.21 -6.93
C ARG A 5 2.10 -22.40 -8.09
N TRP A 6 3.29 -22.96 -7.83
CA TRP A 6 4.27 -23.25 -8.88
C TRP A 6 3.79 -24.34 -9.84
N ILE A 7 3.17 -25.41 -9.32
CA ILE A 7 2.59 -26.47 -10.17
C ILE A 7 1.52 -25.89 -11.11
N LEU A 8 0.60 -25.07 -10.58
CA LEU A 8 -0.42 -24.42 -11.40
C LEU A 8 0.17 -23.52 -12.48
N ILE A 9 1.23 -22.76 -12.15
CA ILE A 9 1.94 -21.91 -13.12
C ILE A 9 2.57 -22.77 -14.22
N ILE A 10 3.22 -23.88 -13.88
CA ILE A 10 3.83 -24.79 -14.86
C ILE A 10 2.76 -25.37 -15.77
N VAL A 11 1.65 -25.87 -15.22
CA VAL A 11 0.54 -26.43 -15.99
C VAL A 11 -0.04 -25.38 -16.95
N LEU A 12 -0.23 -24.15 -16.47
CA LEU A 12 -0.71 -23.04 -17.29
C LEU A 12 0.26 -22.73 -18.45
N ILE A 13 1.56 -22.67 -18.17
CA ILE A 13 2.58 -22.42 -19.21
C ILE A 13 2.59 -23.55 -20.24
N LEU A 14 2.53 -24.81 -19.80
CA LEU A 14 2.51 -25.96 -20.70
C LEU A 14 1.27 -25.96 -21.60
N ALA A 15 0.11 -25.66 -21.02
CA ALA A 15 -1.13 -25.52 -21.76
C ALA A 15 -1.05 -24.37 -22.79
N LEU A 16 -0.47 -23.22 -22.39
CA LEU A 16 -0.30 -22.08 -23.28
C LEU A 16 0.66 -22.38 -24.44
N VAL A 17 1.81 -22.98 -24.17
CA VAL A 17 2.79 -23.37 -25.20
C VAL A 17 2.20 -24.42 -26.14
N GLY A 18 1.52 -25.43 -25.59
CA GLY A 18 0.82 -26.43 -26.40
C GLY A 18 -0.25 -25.82 -27.28
N PHE A 19 -1.06 -24.91 -26.73
CA PHE A 19 -2.09 -24.18 -27.47
C PHE A 19 -1.48 -23.32 -28.59
N LEU A 20 -0.42 -22.55 -28.32
CA LEU A 20 0.27 -21.77 -29.35
C LEU A 20 0.88 -22.64 -30.45
N GLY A 21 1.52 -23.76 -30.07
CA GLY A 21 2.14 -24.65 -31.03
C GLY A 21 1.13 -25.36 -31.94
N LEU A 22 -0.01 -25.77 -31.39
CA LEU A 22 -1.08 -26.41 -32.16
C LEU A 22 -1.80 -25.45 -33.12
N ASN A 23 -1.81 -24.15 -32.81
CA ASN A 23 -2.51 -23.13 -33.59
C ASN A 23 -1.53 -22.12 -34.23
N GLN A 24 -0.30 -22.56 -34.54
CA GLN A 24 0.77 -21.66 -34.98
C GLN A 24 0.47 -20.95 -36.32
N ASP A 25 -0.20 -21.65 -37.23
CA ASP A 25 -0.49 -21.19 -38.59
C ASP A 25 -1.90 -20.57 -38.69
N GLU A 26 -2.60 -20.47 -37.57
CA GLU A 26 -3.97 -19.98 -37.52
C GLU A 26 -4.00 -18.45 -37.53
N LEU A 27 -4.66 -17.91 -38.54
CA LEU A 27 -4.91 -16.49 -38.70
C LEU A 27 -6.29 -16.16 -38.15
N VAL A 28 -6.37 -15.09 -37.39
CA VAL A 28 -7.62 -14.63 -36.77
C VAL A 28 -7.81 -13.15 -37.08
N ASP A 29 -9.05 -12.82 -37.44
CA ASP A 29 -9.51 -11.45 -37.57
C ASP A 29 -10.03 -11.00 -36.20
N VAL A 30 -9.52 -9.87 -35.71
CA VAL A 30 -9.91 -9.31 -34.41
C VAL A 30 -10.81 -8.12 -34.65
N ASP A 31 -12.08 -8.32 -34.33
CA ASP A 31 -13.08 -7.26 -34.33
C ASP A 31 -12.95 -6.39 -33.08
N PHE A 32 -12.43 -5.20 -33.26
CA PHE A 32 -12.61 -4.11 -32.32
C PHE A 32 -13.90 -3.36 -32.64
N LEU A 33 -14.52 -2.76 -31.62
CA LEU A 33 -15.85 -2.15 -31.64
C LEU A 33 -16.22 -1.35 -32.92
N PHE A 34 -15.23 -0.71 -33.56
CA PHE A 34 -15.41 0.01 -34.84
C PHE A 34 -14.29 -0.27 -35.86
N TRP A 35 -13.45 -1.27 -35.63
CA TRP A 35 -12.28 -1.54 -36.45
C TRP A 35 -11.96 -3.03 -36.51
N GLU A 36 -11.85 -3.57 -37.72
CA GLU A 36 -11.44 -4.95 -37.94
C GLU A 36 -9.94 -4.97 -38.26
N SER A 37 -9.19 -5.81 -37.55
CA SER A 37 -7.78 -6.00 -37.88
C SER A 37 -7.64 -6.83 -39.15
N PRO A 38 -6.59 -6.61 -39.97
CA PRO A 38 -6.22 -7.62 -40.95
C PRO A 38 -5.92 -8.97 -40.26
N PRO A 39 -5.95 -10.09 -41.00
CA PRO A 39 -5.68 -11.41 -40.44
C PRO A 39 -4.29 -11.44 -39.83
N ILE A 40 -4.25 -11.60 -38.51
CA ILE A 40 -3.03 -11.70 -37.73
C ILE A 40 -2.90 -13.10 -37.14
N PRO A 41 -1.68 -13.64 -37.04
CA PRO A 41 -1.46 -14.89 -36.31
C PRO A 41 -2.02 -14.80 -34.89
N LEU A 42 -2.76 -15.83 -34.47
CA LEU A 42 -3.40 -15.93 -33.15
C LEU A 42 -2.40 -15.62 -32.01
N ALA A 43 -1.15 -16.08 -32.16
CA ALA A 43 -0.09 -15.83 -31.20
C ALA A 43 0.15 -14.34 -30.94
N TYR A 44 0.11 -13.49 -31.98
CA TYR A 44 0.28 -12.04 -31.81
C TYR A 44 -0.92 -11.41 -31.13
N ALA A 45 -2.14 -11.77 -31.53
CA ALA A 45 -3.36 -11.28 -30.89
C ALA A 45 -3.35 -11.57 -29.38
N LEU A 46 -3.01 -12.80 -29.01
CA LEU A 46 -2.93 -13.21 -27.60
C LEU A 46 -1.80 -12.51 -26.85
N PHE A 47 -0.65 -12.31 -27.49
CA PHE A 47 0.46 -11.56 -26.92
C PHE A 47 0.06 -10.11 -26.61
N PHE A 48 -0.60 -9.42 -27.54
CA PHE A 48 -1.08 -8.06 -27.31
C PHE A 48 -2.12 -7.99 -26.20
N ALA A 49 -3.09 -8.91 -26.18
CA ALA A 49 -4.08 -8.98 -25.11
C ALA A 49 -3.42 -9.18 -23.73
N PHE A 50 -2.43 -10.09 -23.65
CA PHE A 50 -1.67 -10.32 -22.43
C PHE A 50 -0.86 -9.09 -22.01
N ALA A 51 -0.16 -8.44 -22.95
CA ALA A 51 0.62 -7.23 -22.70
C ALA A 51 -0.26 -6.09 -22.18
N CYS A 52 -1.41 -5.85 -22.80
CA CYS A 52 -2.39 -4.88 -22.34
C CYS A 52 -2.88 -5.20 -20.91
N GLY A 53 -3.21 -6.47 -20.64
CA GLY A 53 -3.59 -6.92 -19.30
C GLY A 53 -2.48 -6.67 -18.27
N MET A 54 -1.23 -6.93 -18.64
CA MET A 54 -0.07 -6.70 -17.77
C MET A 54 0.14 -5.21 -17.47
N VAL A 55 0.00 -4.34 -18.47
CA VAL A 55 0.08 -2.87 -18.28
C VAL A 55 -1.01 -2.40 -17.34
N VAL A 56 -2.26 -2.82 -17.54
CA VAL A 56 -3.39 -2.47 -16.65
C VAL A 56 -3.13 -2.97 -15.23
N HIS A 57 -2.66 -4.21 -15.08
CA HIS A 57 -2.32 -4.77 -13.77
C HIS A 57 -1.20 -3.99 -13.07
N LEU A 58 -0.16 -3.61 -13.81
CA LEU A 58 0.95 -2.80 -13.31
C LEU A 58 0.45 -1.44 -12.82
N LEU A 59 -0.36 -0.75 -13.62
CA LEU A 59 -0.96 0.53 -13.22
C LEU A 59 -1.78 0.36 -11.93
N MET A 60 -2.63 -0.67 -11.86
CA MET A 60 -3.44 -0.95 -10.68
C MET A 60 -2.58 -1.24 -9.44
N ALA A 61 -1.48 -1.99 -9.60
CA ALA A 61 -0.53 -2.27 -8.53
C ALA A 61 0.18 -1.00 -8.04
N ILE A 62 0.59 -0.11 -8.94
CA ILE A 62 1.18 1.20 -8.62
C ILE A 62 0.19 2.05 -7.82
N PHE A 63 -1.04 2.21 -8.30
CA PHE A 63 -2.07 2.98 -7.60
C PHE A 63 -2.34 2.43 -6.19
N ARG A 64 -2.43 1.10 -6.06
CA ARG A 64 -2.62 0.44 -4.77
C ARG A 64 -1.44 0.72 -3.84
N GLN A 65 -0.21 0.65 -4.33
CA GLN A 65 0.99 0.91 -3.55
C GLN A 65 1.06 2.36 -3.06
N LEU A 66 0.72 3.33 -3.91
CA LEU A 66 0.65 4.74 -3.54
C LEU A 66 -0.42 4.99 -2.45
N LYS A 67 -1.61 4.41 -2.62
CA LYS A 67 -2.68 4.48 -1.61
C LYS A 67 -2.21 3.90 -0.28
N LEU A 68 -1.55 2.75 -0.29
CA LEU A 68 -1.08 2.08 0.91
C LEU A 68 -0.04 2.93 1.66
N ARG A 69 0.91 3.54 0.93
CA ARG A 69 1.89 4.47 1.52
C ARG A 69 1.22 5.68 2.17
N SER A 70 0.20 6.26 1.51
CA SER A 70 -0.56 7.37 2.08
C SER A 70 -1.27 6.98 3.38
N VAL A 71 -1.91 5.81 3.40
CA VAL A 71 -2.57 5.27 4.60
C VAL A 71 -1.57 5.07 5.75
N ILE A 72 -0.41 4.49 5.48
CA ILE A 72 0.65 4.30 6.49
C ILE A 72 1.09 5.64 7.08
N ASN A 73 1.31 6.65 6.24
CA ASN A 73 1.72 7.97 6.71
C ASN A 73 0.63 8.65 7.56
N LYS A 74 -0.64 8.51 7.16
CA LYS A 74 -1.78 9.03 7.93
C LYS A 74 -1.87 8.36 9.30
N GLN A 75 -1.77 7.03 9.34
CA GLN A 75 -1.80 6.26 10.59
C GLN A 75 -0.65 6.64 11.52
N LYS A 76 0.58 6.80 11.00
CA LYS A 76 1.73 7.27 11.81
C LYS A 76 1.50 8.64 12.42
N ARG A 77 0.89 9.58 11.68
CA ARG A 77 0.54 10.91 12.21
C ARG A 77 -0.53 10.84 13.30
N GLN A 78 -1.53 9.98 13.12
CA GLN A 78 -2.56 9.77 14.14
C GLN A 78 -1.98 9.18 15.42
N ILE A 79 -1.09 8.19 15.33
CA ILE A 79 -0.42 7.61 16.51
C ILE A 79 0.36 8.68 17.27
N ARG A 80 1.15 9.50 16.59
CA ARG A 80 1.90 10.60 17.23
C ARG A 80 0.97 11.59 17.93
N ARG A 81 -0.09 12.04 17.25
CA ARG A 81 -1.07 12.96 17.84
C ARG A 81 -1.74 12.37 19.09
N LEU A 82 -2.15 11.10 19.05
CA LEU A 82 -2.75 10.43 20.21
C LEU A 82 -1.75 10.29 21.36
N GLN A 83 -0.47 10.07 21.07
CA GLN A 83 0.58 10.03 22.09
C GLN A 83 0.79 11.40 22.72
N ASP A 84 0.84 12.47 21.92
CA ASP A 84 0.98 13.85 22.40
C ASP A 84 -0.23 14.26 23.27
N GLU A 85 -1.46 13.87 22.88
CA GLU A 85 -2.67 14.11 23.68
C GLU A 85 -2.62 13.36 25.03
N LEU A 86 -2.12 12.11 25.05
CA LEU A 86 -1.97 11.34 26.27
C LEU A 86 -0.94 11.96 27.23
N GLU A 87 0.17 12.45 26.69
CA GLU A 87 1.22 13.13 27.44
C GLU A 87 0.74 14.46 28.02
N ASN A 88 -0.02 15.23 27.25
CA ASN A 88 -0.59 16.49 27.71
C ASN A 88 -1.61 16.28 28.83
N LEU A 89 -2.48 15.27 28.70
CA LEU A 89 -3.41 14.89 29.76
C LEU A 89 -2.70 14.42 31.02
N ARG A 90 -1.61 13.64 30.88
CA ARG A 90 -0.78 13.21 32.01
C ARG A 90 -0.16 14.40 32.75
N ASN A 91 0.37 15.38 32.02
CA ASN A 91 0.96 16.57 32.63
C ASN A 91 -0.10 17.43 33.34
N LEU A 92 -1.29 17.62 32.75
CA LEU A 92 -2.38 18.33 33.42
C LEU A 92 -2.77 17.69 34.76
N SER A 93 -2.90 16.35 34.80
CA SER A 93 -3.23 15.65 36.05
C SER A 93 -2.14 15.74 37.13
N ILE A 94 -0.88 15.98 36.75
CA ILE A 94 0.25 16.09 37.68
C ILE A 94 0.32 17.51 38.29
N ASP A 95 0.00 18.55 37.51
CA ASP A 95 0.00 19.94 38.00
C ASP A 95 -1.14 20.20 39.02
N ASP A 96 -2.27 19.50 38.90
CA ASP A 96 -3.38 19.56 39.87
C ASP A 96 -3.06 18.84 41.21
N GLU A 97 -2.07 17.95 41.24
CA GLU A 97 -1.65 17.20 42.45
C GLU A 97 -0.53 17.89 43.25
N LEU A 98 -0.11 19.12 42.91
CA LEU A 98 0.84 19.91 43.71
C LEU A 98 0.12 20.91 44.63
N PRO A 99 -0.27 20.54 45.87
CA PRO A 99 -0.73 21.50 46.85
C PRO A 99 0.44 22.35 47.34
N ALA A 100 0.27 23.67 47.21
CA ALA A 100 0.82 24.73 48.06
C ALA A 100 1.82 24.29 49.15
N SER A 101 3.11 24.25 48.82
CA SER A 101 4.21 24.39 49.78
C SER A 101 5.41 24.91 48.97
N GLN A 102 6.09 26.02 49.26
CA GLN A 102 6.18 26.83 50.47
C GLN A 102 6.48 28.28 50.03
N THR A 103 5.56 29.20 50.26
CA THR A 103 5.87 30.61 50.50
C THR A 103 6.17 30.75 51.99
N VAL A 104 7.41 30.57 52.42
CA VAL A 104 7.85 31.03 53.75
C VAL A 104 9.05 31.92 53.52
N GLY A 105 8.82 33.23 53.65
CA GLY A 105 9.86 34.24 53.62
C GLY A 105 10.74 34.10 54.85
N THR A 106 12.05 34.02 54.63
CA THR A 106 13.05 34.19 55.68
C THR A 106 13.58 35.62 55.56
N ASN A 107 12.91 36.55 56.25
CA ASN A 107 13.46 37.88 56.54
C ASN A 107 14.02 37.82 57.96
N ASN A 108 15.32 37.57 58.08
CA ASN A 108 16.05 37.60 59.34
C ASN A 108 16.89 38.87 59.40
N ASN A 109 16.23 39.97 59.75
CA ASN A 109 16.83 41.10 60.46
C ASN A 109 16.08 41.21 61.79
N GLN A 110 16.79 41.50 62.89
CA GLN A 110 16.32 41.63 64.29
C GLN A 110 16.25 40.27 65.00
N LEU A 111 16.93 39.97 66.12
CA LEU A 111 17.67 40.73 67.12
C LEU A 111 18.79 39.83 67.68
N GLU A 112 19.91 40.40 68.10
CA GLU A 112 20.47 40.18 69.45
C GLU A 112 21.62 41.18 69.68
N ASP A 113 21.43 41.96 70.74
CA ASP A 113 22.32 42.98 71.30
C ASP A 113 23.52 42.37 72.04
#